data_AF-A0A0N4XPU8-F1
#
_entry.id   AF-A0A0N4XPU8-F1
#
_cell.length_a   1.000
_cell.length_b   1.000
_cell.length_c   1.000
_cell.angle_alpha   90.00
_cell.angle_beta   90.00
_cell.angle_gamma   90.00
#
_symmetry.space_group_name_H-M   'P 1'
#
loop_
_entity.id
_entity.type
_entity.pdbx_description
1 polymer ?
#
loop_
_entity_poly.entity_id
_entity_poly.type
_entity_poly.pdbx_seq_one_letter_code
_entity_poly.pdbx_strand_id
1 'polypeptide(L)'
;MSFTTDIQTALEELDRCDVATILHAITPKLEALDAKLNIILGRTAPKSSCVLCTVEENRNNHWTRRCTRYADPVARTAQASRLHLC
;
A
#
# COMPACT_ATOMS: atom_id res chain seq x y z
N MET A 1 22.81 -43.53 35.15
CA MET A 1 21.67 -42.88 34.46
C MET A 1 22.17 -41.63 33.71
N SER A 2 23.24 -41.73 32.92
CA SER A 2 23.86 -40.57 32.23
C SER A 2 23.37 -40.41 30.79
N PHE A 3 23.06 -41.53 30.14
CA PHE A 3 22.75 -41.56 28.72
C PHE A 3 21.38 -40.93 28.38
N THR A 4 20.42 -41.02 29.32
CA THR A 4 19.08 -40.45 29.17
C THR A 4 19.05 -38.94 29.34
N THR A 5 19.90 -38.39 30.22
CA THR A 5 20.06 -36.95 30.41
C THR A 5 20.70 -36.28 29.21
N ASP A 6 21.71 -36.91 28.60
CA ASP A 6 22.39 -36.37 27.41
C ASP A 6 21.42 -36.29 26.21
N ILE A 7 20.55 -37.30 26.07
CA ILE A 7 19.49 -37.33 25.05
C ILE A 7 18.43 -36.25 25.30
N GLN A 8 17.98 -36.07 26.55
CA GLN A 8 17.02 -35.00 26.90
C GLN A 8 17.57 -33.60 26.61
N THR A 9 18.85 -33.40 26.88
CA THR A 9 19.53 -32.10 26.66
C THR A 9 19.62 -31.76 25.16
N ALA A 10 19.96 -32.74 24.32
CA ALA A 10 19.96 -32.56 22.87
C ALA A 10 18.55 -32.30 22.30
N LEU A 11 17.52 -32.92 22.88
CA LEU A 11 16.11 -32.69 22.51
C LEU A 11 15.64 -31.26 22.86
N GLU A 12 16.08 -30.70 23.99
CA GLU A 12 15.81 -29.30 24.38
C GLU A 12 16.64 -28.26 23.59
N GLU A 13 17.73 -28.66 22.95
CA GLU A 13 18.50 -27.83 22.01
C GLU A 13 17.87 -27.79 20.62
N LEU A 14 17.20 -28.88 20.21
CA LEU A 14 16.45 -28.99 18.94
C LEU A 14 15.08 -28.31 19.00
N ASP A 15 14.41 -28.30 20.15
CA ASP A 15 13.10 -27.66 20.36
C ASP A 15 13.18 -26.12 20.41
N ARG A 16 14.40 -25.61 20.54
CA ARG A 16 14.71 -24.19 20.67
C ARG A 16 15.00 -23.57 19.30
N CYS A 17 14.01 -23.54 18.43
CA CYS A 17 13.87 -22.34 17.60
C CYS A 17 13.52 -21.22 18.58
N ASP A 18 14.55 -20.59 19.13
CA ASP A 18 14.38 -19.52 20.10
C ASP A 18 13.49 -18.43 19.49
N VAL A 19 12.72 -17.78 20.35
CA VAL A 19 11.82 -16.70 19.93
C VAL A 19 12.60 -15.64 19.12
N ALA A 20 13.89 -15.47 19.41
CA ALA A 20 14.80 -14.60 18.64
C ALA A 20 15.00 -15.06 17.19
N THR A 21 15.24 -16.34 16.91
CA THR A 21 15.37 -16.89 15.55
C THR A 21 14.05 -16.76 14.78
N ILE A 22 12.93 -17.03 15.46
CA ILE A 22 11.60 -16.86 14.87
C ILE A 22 11.36 -15.38 14.53
N LEU A 23 11.67 -14.45 15.44
CA LEU A 23 11.56 -13.01 15.20
C LEU A 23 12.48 -12.56 14.06
N HIS A 24 13.73 -13.00 14.04
CA HIS A 24 14.68 -12.69 12.96
C HIS A 24 14.17 -13.20 11.60
N ALA A 25 13.47 -14.32 11.55
CA ALA A 25 12.90 -14.84 10.32
C ALA A 25 11.60 -14.13 9.91
N ILE A 26 10.80 -13.63 10.84
CA ILE A 26 9.47 -13.06 10.59
C ILE A 26 9.51 -11.55 10.37
N THR A 27 10.27 -10.79 11.17
CA THR A 27 10.38 -9.33 11.06
C THR A 27 10.67 -8.83 9.64
N PRO A 28 11.69 -9.33 8.91
CA PRO A 28 11.95 -8.86 7.54
C PRO A 28 10.84 -9.22 6.56
N LYS A 29 10.09 -10.31 6.82
CA LYS A 29 8.92 -10.67 5.99
C LYS A 29 7.77 -9.71 6.23
N LEU A 30 7.55 -9.28 7.48
CA LEU A 30 6.53 -8.29 7.81
C LEU A 30 6.88 -6.93 7.22
N GLU A 31 8.14 -6.48 7.32
CA GLU A 31 8.62 -5.26 6.68
C GLU A 31 8.43 -5.30 5.15
N ALA A 32 8.77 -6.43 4.52
CA ALA A 32 8.57 -6.61 3.09
C ALA A 32 7.08 -6.62 2.69
N LEU A 33 6.19 -7.16 3.53
CA LEU A 33 4.75 -7.11 3.31
C LEU A 33 4.22 -5.69 3.45
N ASP A 34 4.62 -4.97 4.49
CA ASP A 34 4.24 -3.58 4.71
C ASP A 34 4.65 -2.69 3.53
N ALA A 35 5.90 -2.82 3.06
CA ALA A 35 6.38 -2.12 1.87
C ALA A 35 5.53 -2.43 0.62
N LYS A 36 5.16 -3.69 0.40
CA LYS A 36 4.32 -4.10 -0.73
C LYS A 36 2.90 -3.56 -0.61
N LEU A 37 2.31 -3.58 0.59
CA LEU A 37 0.98 -3.03 0.85
C LEU A 37 0.96 -1.53 0.60
N ASN A 38 1.97 -0.79 1.05
CA ASN A 38 2.10 0.64 0.77
C ASN A 38 2.16 0.94 -0.74
N ILE A 39 2.87 0.12 -1.52
CA ILE A 39 2.89 0.24 -2.99
C ILE A 39 1.51 -0.02 -3.58
N ILE A 40 0.81 -1.07 -3.13
CA ILE A 40 -0.54 -1.40 -3.61
C ILE A 40 -1.49 -0.24 -3.30
N LEU A 41 -1.50 0.25 -2.05
CA LEU A 41 -2.34 1.38 -1.63
C LEU A 41 -2.10 2.61 -2.50
N GLY A 42 -0.85 2.96 -2.79
CA GLY A 42 -0.54 4.07 -3.69
C GLY A 42 -1.04 3.86 -5.11
N ARG A 43 -0.98 2.63 -5.64
CA ARG A 43 -1.47 2.28 -6.99
C ARG A 43 -2.99 2.23 -7.08
N THR A 44 -3.66 1.80 -6.01
CA THR A 44 -5.11 1.67 -5.92
C THR A 44 -5.79 2.92 -5.37
N ALA A 45 -5.02 3.97 -5.05
CA ALA A 45 -5.58 5.25 -4.63
C ALA A 45 -6.63 5.71 -5.66
N PRO A 46 -7.85 6.06 -5.21
CA PRO A 46 -8.91 6.50 -6.11
C PRO A 46 -8.45 7.69 -6.96
N LYS A 47 -8.70 7.62 -8.27
CA LYS A 47 -8.42 8.71 -9.20
C LYS A 47 -9.72 9.12 -9.87
N SER A 48 -9.95 10.43 -9.95
CA SER A 48 -11.06 10.99 -10.69
C SER A 48 -10.87 10.71 -12.18
N SER A 49 -11.90 10.23 -12.87
CA SER A 49 -11.91 10.08 -14.34
C SER A 49 -11.95 11.43 -15.07
N CYS A 50 -12.25 12.52 -14.36
CA CYS A 50 -12.18 13.88 -14.82
C CYS A 50 -10.92 14.54 -14.23
N VAL A 51 -9.95 14.87 -15.08
CA VAL A 51 -8.68 15.47 -14.64
C VAL A 51 -8.84 16.85 -14.00
N LEU A 52 -9.99 17.50 -14.23
CA LEU A 52 -10.29 18.85 -13.73
C LEU A 52 -10.94 18.85 -12.34
N CYS A 53 -11.46 17.71 -11.89
CA CYS A 53 -12.22 17.55 -10.65
C CYS A 53 -11.48 16.59 -9.69
N THR A 54 -11.60 16.81 -8.39
CA THR A 54 -11.19 15.82 -7.38
C THR A 54 -12.08 14.56 -7.44
N VAL A 55 -11.69 13.51 -6.71
CA VAL A 55 -12.49 12.27 -6.61
C VAL A 55 -13.88 12.57 -6.01
N GLU A 56 -13.92 13.40 -4.97
CA GLU A 56 -15.15 13.80 -4.26
C GLU A 56 -16.06 14.65 -5.14
N GLU A 57 -15.46 15.39 -6.06
CA GLU A 57 -16.14 16.26 -7.02
C GLU A 57 -16.70 15.50 -8.23
N ASN A 58 -16.17 14.32 -8.53
CA ASN A 58 -16.54 13.48 -9.66
C ASN A 58 -17.35 12.23 -9.25
N ARG A 59 -18.36 12.41 -8.39
CA ARG A 59 -19.19 11.30 -7.88
C ARG A 59 -19.98 10.57 -8.96
N ASN A 60 -20.35 11.27 -10.03
CA ASN A 60 -21.06 10.71 -11.18
C ASN A 60 -20.10 10.12 -12.23
N ASN A 61 -18.79 10.08 -11.95
CA ASN A 61 -17.77 9.47 -12.81
C ASN A 61 -17.79 9.97 -14.25
N HIS A 62 -17.99 11.28 -14.44
CA HIS A 62 -17.96 11.91 -15.75
C HIS A 62 -16.52 12.02 -16.26
N TRP A 63 -16.35 11.94 -17.58
CA TRP A 63 -15.06 12.18 -18.23
C TRP A 63 -14.77 13.68 -18.34
N THR A 64 -13.49 14.07 -18.40
CA THR A 64 -13.03 15.47 -18.55
C THR A 64 -13.81 16.29 -19.59
N ARG A 65 -14.07 15.70 -20.77
CA ARG A 65 -14.79 16.38 -21.87
C ARG A 65 -16.26 16.67 -21.55
N ARG A 66 -16.85 15.92 -20.63
CA ARG A 66 -18.25 16.04 -20.17
C ARG A 66 -18.34 16.68 -18.78
N CYS A 67 -17.29 17.36 -18.32
CA CYS A 67 -17.33 18.05 -17.05
C CYS A 67 -18.35 19.19 -17.09
N THR A 68 -19.44 19.05 -16.33
CA THR A 68 -20.48 20.07 -16.23
C THR A 68 -20.08 21.24 -15.35
N ARG A 69 -19.14 21.03 -14.41
CA ARG A 69 -18.58 22.10 -13.57
C ARG A 69 -17.72 23.08 -14.38
N TYR A 70 -17.02 22.59 -15.40
CA TYR A 70 -16.21 23.38 -16.33
C TYR A 70 -16.69 23.16 -17.76
N ALA A 71 -17.91 23.66 -18.06
CA ALA A 71 -18.55 23.42 -19.35
C ALA A 71 -17.88 24.20 -20.49
N ASP A 72 -17.54 25.46 -20.26
CA ASP A 72 -16.94 26.31 -21.27
C ASP A 72 -15.42 26.07 -21.40
N PRO A 73 -14.83 26.33 -22.59
CA PRO A 73 -13.40 26.13 -22.81
C PRO A 73 -12.51 27.01 -21.92
N VAL A 74 -12.94 28.23 -21.59
CA VAL A 74 -12.12 29.17 -20.81
C VAL A 74 -11.98 28.69 -19.37
N ALA A 75 -13.07 28.25 -18.73
CA ALA A 75 -13.06 27.69 -17.40
C ALA A 75 -12.25 26.38 -17.33
N ARG A 76 -12.29 25.55 -18.38
CA ARG A 76 -11.42 24.35 -18.47
C ARG A 76 -9.96 24.72 -18.51
N THR A 77 -9.57 25.69 -19.34
CA THR A 77 -8.18 26.16 -19.41
C THR A 77 -7.74 26.78 -18.09
N ALA A 78 -8.57 27.65 -17.48
CA ALA A 78 -8.26 28.26 -16.19
C ALA A 78 -8.04 27.22 -15.08
N GLN A 79 -8.87 26.17 -15.05
CA GLN A 79 -8.71 25.07 -14.10
C GLN A 79 -7.48 24.22 -14.42
N ALA A 80 -7.21 23.93 -15.69
CA ALA A 80 -6.01 23.20 -16.09
C ALA A 80 -4.73 23.94 -15.68
N SER A 81 -4.68 25.26 -15.83
CA SER A 81 -3.56 26.10 -15.35
C SER A 81 -3.43 26.08 -13.84
N ARG A 82 -4.55 26.15 -13.09
CA ARG A 82 -4.55 26.03 -11.61
C ARG A 82 -4.03 24.68 -11.13
N LEU A 83 -4.29 23.62 -11.89
CA LEU A 83 -3.81 22.26 -11.62
C LEU A 83 -2.42 21.98 -12.20
N HIS A 84 -1.76 22.97 -12.79
CA HIS A 84 -0.44 22.84 -13.42
C HIS A 84 -0.37 21.76 -14.51
N LEU A 85 -1.44 21.61 -15.29
CA LEU A 85 -1.54 20.66 -16.41
C LEU A 85 -1.07 21.27 -17.75
N CYS A 86 -0.98 22.60 -17.82
CA CYS A 86 -0.54 23.38 -18.96
C CYS A 86 -0.04 24.77 -18.52
#